data_AF-A0A101GGA0-F1
#
_entry.id   AF-A0A101GGA0-F1
#
_cell.length_a   1.000
_cell.length_b   1.000
_cell.length_c   1.000
_cell.angle_alpha   90.00
_cell.angle_beta   90.00
_cell.angle_gamma   90.00
#
_symmetry.space_group_name_H-M   'P 1'
#
loop_
_entity.id
_entity.type
_entity.pdbx_description
1 polymer ?
#
loop_
_entity_poly.entity_id
_entity_poly.type
_entity_poly.pdbx_seq_one_letter_code
_entity_poly.pdbx_strand_id
1 'polypeptide(L)' 'MSLLQEFKTFAMRGNVVDMAVGIILGGAFGKIVSSLVNDIIMPPIGLLIGGINFTDIKINIKSAAF' A
#
# COMPACT_ATOMS: atom_id res chain seq x y z
N MET A 1 21.18 13.20 -33.91
CA MET A 1 21.16 13.18 -32.44
C MET A 1 20.76 11.77 -32.01
N SER A 2 21.34 11.24 -30.94
CA SER A 2 21.05 9.88 -30.46
C SER A 2 19.82 9.88 -29.55
N LEU A 3 18.97 8.85 -29.65
CA LEU A 3 17.78 8.66 -28.80
C LEU A 3 18.06 8.82 -27.30
N LEU A 4 19.27 8.46 -26.84
CA LEU A 4 19.67 8.62 -25.44
C LEU A 4 19.80 10.09 -25.02
N GLN A 5 20.24 10.98 -25.92
CA GLN A 5 20.30 12.42 -25.65
C GLN A 5 18.89 13.05 -25.65
N GLU A 6 18.02 12.59 -26.54
CA GLU A 6 16.62 13.04 -26.60
C GLU A 6 15.84 12.58 -25.37
N PHE A 7 16.01 11.32 -24.95
CA PHE A 7 15.42 10.81 -23.71
C PHE A 7 15.94 11.53 -22.48
N LYS A 8 17.26 11.78 -22.38
CA LYS A 8 17.82 12.59 -21.28
C LYS A 8 17.19 13.98 -21.24
N THR A 9 17.04 14.63 -22.39
CA THR A 9 16.41 15.95 -22.49
C THR A 9 14.93 15.92 -22.14
N PHE A 10 14.22 14.84 -22.48
CA PHE A 10 12.83 14.62 -22.12
C PHE A 10 12.65 14.34 -20.62
N ALA A 11 13.48 13.46 -20.04
CA ALA A 11 13.42 13.07 -18.64
C ALA A 11 13.83 14.21 -17.69
N MET A 12 14.71 15.11 -18.13
CA MET A 12 15.11 16.30 -17.36
C MET A 12 14.05 17.40 -17.33
N ARG A 13 12.91 17.23 -18.01
CA ARG A 13 11.80 18.20 -17.94
C ARG A 13 11.14 18.10 -16.57
N GLY A 14 11.09 19.21 -15.83
CA GLY A 14 10.48 19.27 -14.48
C GLY A 14 9.08 18.63 -14.41
N ASN A 15 8.19 18.96 -15.35
CA ASN A 15 6.83 18.39 -15.40
C ASN A 15 6.80 16.85 -15.52
N VAL A 16 7.77 16.24 -16.19
CA VAL A 16 7.85 14.77 -16.35
C VAL A 16 8.37 14.13 -15.05
N VAL A 17 9.36 14.75 -14.42
CA VAL A 17 9.91 14.30 -13.14
C VAL A 17 8.86 14.36 -12.04
N ASP A 18 8.14 15.49 -11.92
CA ASP A 18 7.13 15.69 -10.89
C ASP A 18 5.95 14.71 -11.06
N MET A 19 5.55 14.45 -12.31
CA MET A 19 4.54 13.43 -12.63
C MET A 19 5.01 12.03 -12.22
N ALA A 20 6.26 11.66 -12.53
CA ALA A 20 6.82 10.35 -12.17
C ALA A 20 6.89 10.17 -10.65
N VAL A 21 7.31 11.20 -9.91
CA VAL A 21 7.34 11.20 -8.45
C VAL A 21 5.93 11.02 -7.88
N GLY A 22 4.92 11.72 -8.43
CA GLY A 22 3.53 11.59 -8.02
C GLY A 22 2.96 10.17 -8.20
N ILE A 23 3.29 9.50 -9.30
CA ILE A 23 2.85 8.12 -9.57
C ILE A 23 3.53 7.12 -8.61
N ILE A 24 4.83 7.27 -8.39
CA ILE A 24 5.59 6.39 -7.47
C ILE A 24 5.06 6.54 -6.04
N LEU A 25 4.86 7.78 -5.58
CA LEU A 25 4.27 8.05 -4.28
C LEU A 25 2.84 7.51 -4.21
N GLY A 26 1.99 7.77 -5.22
CA GLY A 26 0.62 7.26 -5.26
C GLY A 26 0.52 5.73 -5.19
N GLY A 27 1.42 5.02 -5.87
CA GLY A 27 1.44 3.55 -5.87
C GLY A 27 2.04 2.94 -4.59
N ALA A 28 3.03 3.59 -3.98
CA ALA A 28 3.72 3.07 -2.79
C ALA A 28 3.05 3.48 -1.46
N PHE A 29 2.45 4.68 -1.41
CA PHE A 29 1.94 5.27 -0.17
C PHE A 29 0.79 4.45 0.43
N GLY A 30 -0.01 3.77 -0.39
CA GLY A 30 -1.05 2.87 0.09
C GLY A 30 -0.53 1.78 1.03
N LYS A 31 0.63 1.17 0.72
CA LYS A 31 1.23 0.14 1.59
C LYS A 31 1.73 0.73 2.92
N ILE A 32 2.26 1.95 2.88
CA ILE A 32 2.71 2.68 4.07
C ILE A 32 1.52 2.95 4.99
N VAL A 33 0.42 3.46 4.45
CA VAL A 33 -0.81 3.71 5.21
C VAL A 33 -1.39 2.40 5.75
N SER A 34 -1.44 1.34 4.95
CA SER A 34 -1.96 0.05 5.41
C SER A 34 -1.13 -0.55 6.54
N SER A 35 0.21 -0.50 6.48
CA SER A 35 1.07 -0.97 7.58
C SER A 35 0.90 -0.09 8.82
N LEU A 36 0.83 1.23 8.68
CA LEU A 36 0.55 2.12 9.79
C LEU A 36 -0.78 1.80 10.49
N VAL A 37 -1.84 1.59 9.71
CA VAL A 37 -3.15 1.22 10.25
C VAL A 37 -3.08 -0.14 10.95
N ASN A 38 -2.49 -1.15 10.29
CA ASN A 38 -2.48 -2.51 10.80
C ASN A 38 -1.59 -2.69 12.04
N ASP A 39 -0.43 -2.04 12.05
CA ASP A 39 0.60 -2.29 13.05
C ASP A 39 0.52 -1.33 14.24
N ILE A 40 -0.05 -0.12 14.05
CA ILE A 40 -0.12 0.91 15.10
C ILE A 40 -1.55 1.21 15.52
N ILE A 41 -2.50 1.28 14.58
CA ILE A 41 -3.88 1.70 14.88
C ILE A 41 -4.76 0.51 15.29
N MET A 42 -4.65 -0.64 14.62
CA MET A 42 -5.46 -1.82 14.93
C MET A 42 -5.23 -2.41 16.32
N PRO A 43 -4.02 -2.45 16.92
CA PRO A 43 -3.85 -3.05 18.25
C PRO A 43 -4.63 -2.29 19.36
N PRO A 44 -4.54 -0.95 19.47
CA PRO A 44 -5.36 -0.20 20.42
C PRO A 44 -6.87 -0.31 20.14
N ILE A 45 -7.27 -0.26 18.87
CA ILE A 45 -8.68 -0.39 18.48
C ILE A 45 -9.22 -1.80 18.78
N GLY A 46 -8.45 -2.85 18.48
CA GLY A 46 -8.81 -4.24 18.77
C GLY A 46 -8.93 -4.51 20.27
N LEU A 47 -8.12 -3.85 21.10
CA LEU A 47 -8.24 -3.89 22.56
C LEU A 47 -9.51 -3.18 23.06
N LEU A 48 -9.91 -2.07 22.43
CA LEU A 48 -11.10 -1.30 22.83
C LEU A 48 -12.42 -1.91 22.34
N ILE A 49 -12.44 -2.57 21.18
CA ILE A 49 -13.67 -3.14 20.57
C ILE A 49 -13.92 -4.59 21.04
N GLY A 50 -12.96 -5.26 21.68
CA GLY A 50 -13.24 -6.46 22.49
C GLY A 50 -12.55 -7.76 22.09
N GLY A 51 -11.22 -7.75 21.92
CA GLY A 51 -10.42 -8.98 22.00
C GLY A 51 -10.61 -9.99 20.86
N ILE A 52 -11.26 -9.60 19.77
CA ILE A 52 -11.30 -10.40 18.55
C ILE A 52 -10.18 -9.93 17.63
N ASN A 53 -9.09 -10.69 17.62
CA ASN A 53 -8.08 -10.59 16.57
C ASN A 53 -8.76 -10.90 15.22
N PHE A 54 -8.99 -9.88 14.39
CA PHE A 54 -9.44 -10.06 13.00
C PHE A 54 -8.44 -10.89 12.16
N THR A 55 -7.23 -11.09 12.66
CA THR A 55 -6.21 -12.00 12.13
C THR A 55 -6.53 -13.49 12.39
N ASP A 56 -7.28 -13.80 13.45
CA ASP A 56 -7.62 -15.17 13.88
C ASP A 56 -9.06 -15.58 13.53
N ILE A 57 -9.83 -14.74 12.84
CA ILE A 57 -11.13 -15.12 12.27
C ILE A 57 -10.90 -16.02 11.03
N LYS A 58 -10.23 -17.16 11.24
CA LYS A 58 -10.41 -18.33 10.39
C LYS A 58 -11.73 -18.95 10.84
N ILE A 59 -12.82 -18.51 10.23
CA ILE A 59 -14.07 -19.27 10.25
C ILE A 59 -13.75 -20.56 9.48
N ASN A 60 -13.27 -21.57 10.20
CA ASN A 60 -13.37 -22.95 9.77
C ASN A 60 -14.87 -23.24 9.73
N ILE A 61 -15.49 -23.02 8.57
CA ILE A 61 -16.79 -23.62 8.29
C ILE A 61 -16.52 -25.12 8.42
N LYS A 62 -16.86 -25.72 9.55
CA LYS A 62 -16.82 -27.17 9.70
C LYS A 62 -17.58 -27.73 8.50
N SER A 63 -16.85 -28.55 7.74
CA SER A 63 -17.37 -29.47 6.74
C SER A 63 -18.77 -29.91 7.14
N ALA A 64 -19.75 -29.57 6.30
CA ALA A 64 -21.04 -30.23 6.33
C ALA A 64 -20.77 -31.71 6.06
N ALA A 65 -20.73 -32.50 7.13
CA ALA A 65 -20.72 -33.94 7.08
C ALA A 65 -22.18 -34.40 7.11
N PHE A 66 -22.50 -35.22 6.09
CA PHE A 66 -23.78 -35.87 5.78
C PHE A 66 -24.85 -35.01 5.11
#